data_AF-F4MKA1-F1
#
_entry.id   AF-F4MKA1-F1
#
_cell.length_a   1.000
_cell.length_b   1.000
_cell.length_c   1.000
_cell.angle_alpha   90.00
_cell.angle_beta   90.00
_cell.angle_gamma   90.00
#
_symmetry.space_group_name_H-M   'P 1'
#
loop_
_entity.id
_entity.type
_entity.pdbx_description
1 polymer ?
#
loop_
_entity_poly.entity_id
_entity_poly.type
_entity_poly.pdbx_seq_one_letter_code
_entity_poly.pdbx_strand_id
1 'polypeptide(L)'
;MCGLRAAFTEAVCLGLLSLGSTVVQGIKDKVHQGHTEAAATAAAGNLSAELHAALHQPNDNPFLVPPLSDFMDRFNIPKVHGSGIYVDLGGDKEVDGRTYREPSGLCPVFGKTIVLYQPQNNPNYKNDFLDDIPTKQQSDAVGHPLPGGFNNSFKMPDKSPYSPMSAQKLNSYKQLKANTPMGKCAEMSFMTTAGKNSSYRYPWVYDTKRDLCYFLYLPVQRLMGERYCSVDGKPDGMTWYCFEPHKALDSRPELVYGSAYVGRDPDYWETHCPNKAVKDAVFGVWVSGRCTEHKHLDGAKKEKVNSKAECWSLAFENPEVASDHPVTEDENFGTYGYFFPSTEPNQPKSGGEGVNFASFYPGSMECWLSGEIPTCLVPLEGAAAFTALGSLEEETAPCTDSFPQTKTPCDRNTCTQIVATCVSGTLVSEEVPCSPEDGTRCEGGFPKGVMIGLAAAGGILLLLLGGGGFLLYRSRMRPAAKGDEATRSDYVQEEAAANRRKQRQSDLVQQAEPSFWEEAEADEAETGESTHVLVDQDY
;
A
#
# COMPACT_ATOMS: atom_id res chain seq x y z
N MET A 1 -40.02 22.40 51.55
CA MET A 1 -39.30 22.81 52.78
C MET A 1 -37.86 22.37 52.59
N CYS A 2 -36.78 23.16 52.47
CA CYS A 2 -36.42 24.58 52.39
C CYS A 2 -35.18 24.59 51.44
N GLY A 3 -34.86 25.55 50.57
CA GLY A 3 -35.23 26.95 50.43
C GLY A 3 -34.03 27.85 50.77
N LEU A 4 -33.35 28.43 49.76
CA LEU A 4 -32.52 29.66 49.76
C LEU A 4 -32.02 29.89 48.31
N ARG A 5 -32.60 30.76 47.44
CA ARG A 5 -32.60 32.25 47.35
C ARG A 5 -31.19 32.84 47.42
N ALA A 6 -30.72 33.76 46.55
CA ALA A 6 -31.42 34.91 45.95
C ALA A 6 -30.77 35.42 44.64
N ALA A 7 -31.56 36.20 43.89
CA ALA A 7 -31.19 37.01 42.74
C ALA A 7 -30.75 38.43 43.17
N PHE A 8 -29.99 39.16 42.32
CA PHE A 8 -29.98 40.63 42.31
C PHE A 8 -29.61 41.19 40.91
N THR A 9 -30.11 42.39 40.67
CA THR A 9 -30.40 43.12 39.42
C THR A 9 -29.46 44.30 39.13
N GLU A 10 -29.48 44.76 37.87
CA GLU A 10 -29.34 46.15 37.32
C GLU A 10 -28.02 46.96 37.42
N ALA A 11 -27.41 47.17 36.23
CA ALA A 11 -27.20 48.41 35.45
C ALA A 11 -26.81 49.79 36.08
N VAL A 12 -25.92 50.49 35.32
CA VAL A 12 -25.87 51.95 34.97
C VAL A 12 -24.58 52.76 35.35
N CYS A 13 -24.17 53.61 34.38
CA CYS A 13 -23.28 54.81 34.37
C CYS A 13 -21.83 54.64 33.87
N LEU A 14 -21.48 55.14 32.65
CA LEU A 14 -21.05 56.52 32.25
C LEU A 14 -19.65 56.88 32.79
N GLY A 15 -18.65 57.40 32.06
CA GLY A 15 -18.48 57.94 30.70
C GLY A 15 -17.34 59.01 30.72
N LEU A 16 -16.78 59.34 29.52
CA LEU A 16 -15.86 60.47 29.15
C LEU A 16 -14.34 60.22 29.37
N LEU A 17 -13.41 60.51 28.45
CA LEU A 17 -13.15 61.66 27.54
C LEU A 17 -12.46 61.14 26.24
N SER A 18 -12.86 61.43 24.99
CA SER A 18 -12.89 62.67 24.15
C SER A 18 -11.58 63.02 23.41
N LEU A 19 -11.77 63.50 22.15
CA LEU A 19 -10.86 64.15 21.17
C LEU A 19 -10.35 63.20 20.06
N GLY A 20 -10.67 63.36 18.78
CA GLY A 20 -11.48 64.35 18.06
C GLY A 20 -11.14 64.34 16.55
N SER A 21 -12.20 64.47 15.73
CA SER A 21 -12.28 65.19 14.43
C SER A 21 -11.47 64.67 13.24
N THR A 22 -11.94 64.56 11.98
CA THR A 22 -13.10 65.09 11.17
C THR A 22 -12.86 64.53 9.73
N VAL A 23 -13.79 64.17 8.82
CA VAL A 23 -14.76 64.94 7.99
C VAL A 23 -15.46 63.85 7.10
N VAL A 24 -16.77 63.54 7.20
CA VAL A 24 -17.96 64.07 6.45
C VAL A 24 -17.90 63.83 4.92
N GLN A 25 -18.68 62.98 4.24
CA GLN A 25 -20.14 62.89 3.96
C GLN A 25 -20.52 63.36 2.53
N GLY A 26 -21.33 62.55 1.81
CA GLY A 26 -22.21 62.97 0.70
C GLY A 26 -21.96 62.27 -0.65
N ILE A 27 -22.92 62.02 -1.55
CA ILE A 27 -24.39 62.21 -1.67
C ILE A 27 -24.82 61.28 -2.84
N LYS A 28 -26.05 60.74 -2.79
CA LYS A 28 -26.77 60.09 -3.91
C LYS A 28 -27.24 61.14 -4.94
N ASP A 29 -27.06 60.89 -6.25
CA ASP A 29 -28.18 60.83 -7.22
C ASP A 29 -27.78 60.63 -8.71
N LYS A 30 -28.52 59.69 -9.34
CA LYS A 30 -29.01 59.55 -10.74
C LYS A 30 -28.11 59.32 -11.98
N VAL A 31 -28.32 58.12 -12.56
CA VAL A 31 -28.72 57.78 -13.96
C VAL A 31 -27.72 58.03 -15.11
N HIS A 32 -27.10 56.95 -15.63
CA HIS A 32 -27.40 56.31 -16.93
C HIS A 32 -26.49 55.10 -17.19
N GLN A 33 -26.89 54.27 -18.15
CA GLN A 33 -26.41 52.92 -18.48
C GLN A 33 -24.91 52.82 -18.85
N GLY A 34 -24.33 51.64 -18.60
CA GLY A 34 -23.40 51.01 -19.54
C GLY A 34 -22.03 50.60 -18.98
N HIS A 35 -21.86 49.28 -18.81
CA HIS A 35 -20.60 48.52 -18.82
C HIS A 35 -19.58 48.66 -17.66
N THR A 36 -19.05 47.49 -17.29
CA THR A 36 -17.78 47.20 -16.59
C THR A 36 -17.68 47.41 -15.08
N GLU A 37 -18.21 46.45 -14.30
CA GLU A 37 -17.65 46.05 -13.00
C GLU A 37 -17.29 44.55 -13.05
N ALA A 38 -16.15 44.26 -13.68
CA ALA A 38 -15.46 42.96 -13.56
C ALA A 38 -13.94 43.13 -13.37
N ALA A 39 -13.45 44.36 -13.20
CA ALA A 39 -12.01 44.65 -13.16
C ALA A 39 -11.51 45.15 -11.78
N ALA A 40 -12.40 45.45 -10.83
CA ALA A 40 -11.99 45.97 -9.51
C ALA A 40 -11.89 44.90 -8.40
N THR A 41 -12.47 43.73 -8.60
CA THR A 41 -12.33 42.56 -7.69
C THR A 41 -11.19 41.63 -8.08
N ALA A 42 -10.62 41.76 -9.28
CA ALA A 42 -9.47 40.99 -9.74
C ALA A 42 -8.12 41.54 -9.23
N ALA A 43 -8.03 42.85 -8.92
CA ALA A 43 -6.78 43.48 -8.49
C ALA A 43 -6.52 43.35 -6.97
N ALA A 44 -7.56 43.21 -6.15
CA ALA A 44 -7.42 43.03 -4.69
C ALA A 44 -7.20 41.56 -4.27
N GLY A 45 -7.61 40.59 -5.12
CA GLY A 45 -7.35 39.16 -4.91
C GLY A 45 -5.90 38.74 -5.21
N ASN A 46 -5.25 39.38 -6.19
CA ASN A 46 -3.87 39.05 -6.56
C ASN A 46 -2.81 39.60 -5.59
N LEU A 47 -3.07 40.72 -4.92
CA LEU A 47 -2.16 41.27 -3.90
C LEU A 47 -2.19 40.49 -2.57
N SER A 48 -3.29 39.77 -2.29
CA SER A 48 -3.38 38.86 -1.14
C SER A 48 -2.71 37.51 -1.40
N ALA A 49 -2.66 37.06 -2.67
CA ALA A 49 -1.99 35.82 -3.05
C ALA A 49 -0.46 35.99 -3.06
N GLU A 50 0.04 37.14 -3.53
CA GLU A 50 1.48 37.45 -3.49
C GLU A 50 1.99 37.80 -2.09
N LEU A 51 1.15 38.35 -1.20
CA LEU A 51 1.56 38.65 0.18
C LEU A 51 1.43 37.44 1.12
N HIS A 52 0.58 36.44 0.81
CA HIS A 52 0.60 35.14 1.50
C HIS A 52 1.68 34.19 0.95
N ALA A 53 2.14 34.38 -0.29
CA ALA A 53 3.34 33.71 -0.81
C ALA A 53 4.66 34.25 -0.20
N ALA A 54 4.63 35.39 0.50
CA ALA A 54 5.81 36.03 1.08
C ALA A 54 6.01 35.76 2.60
N LEU A 55 5.19 34.89 3.22
CA LEU A 55 5.28 34.55 4.65
C LEU A 55 5.40 33.05 4.94
N HIS A 56 5.72 32.24 3.95
CA HIS A 56 6.23 30.87 4.17
C HIS A 56 7.63 30.80 3.57
N GLN A 57 8.62 30.45 4.39
CA GLN A 57 9.89 29.98 3.85
C GLN A 57 9.56 28.87 2.85
N PRO A 58 10.12 28.89 1.62
CA PRO A 58 10.00 27.73 0.75
C PRO A 58 10.51 26.52 1.55
N ASN A 59 9.77 25.41 1.54
CA ASN A 59 10.19 24.17 2.20
C ASN A 59 11.68 23.95 1.94
N ASP A 60 12.50 24.00 2.99
CA ASP A 60 13.97 23.78 2.91
C ASP A 60 14.33 22.39 2.35
N ASN A 61 13.34 21.53 2.12
CA ASN A 61 13.49 20.21 1.54
C ASN A 61 13.49 20.27 0.00
N PRO A 62 14.64 20.10 -0.68
CA PRO A 62 14.72 20.15 -2.14
C PRO A 62 14.03 18.97 -2.83
N PHE A 63 13.70 17.90 -2.11
CA PHE A 63 12.92 16.77 -2.65
C PHE A 63 11.43 17.09 -2.79
N LEU A 64 10.97 18.20 -2.19
CA LEU A 64 9.59 18.70 -2.34
C LEU A 64 9.52 19.87 -3.33
N VAL A 65 10.48 19.96 -4.25
CA VAL A 65 10.51 20.91 -5.37
C VAL A 65 10.45 20.13 -6.68
N PRO A 66 9.68 20.59 -7.69
CA PRO A 66 9.62 19.92 -8.99
C PRO A 66 11.01 19.78 -9.64
N PRO A 67 11.32 18.65 -10.30
CA PRO A 67 10.43 17.51 -10.58
C PRO A 67 10.35 16.45 -9.46
N LEU A 68 11.15 16.58 -8.40
CA LEU A 68 11.19 15.59 -7.32
C LEU A 68 9.92 15.58 -6.48
N SER A 69 9.25 16.73 -6.30
CA SER A 69 7.98 16.79 -5.57
C SER A 69 6.96 15.80 -6.11
N ASP A 70 6.79 15.77 -7.43
CA ASP A 70 5.78 14.95 -8.11
C ASP A 70 6.17 13.47 -8.04
N PHE A 71 7.47 13.18 -8.01
CA PHE A 71 8.00 11.85 -7.79
C PHE A 71 7.76 11.39 -6.34
N MET A 72 8.09 12.23 -5.36
CA MET A 72 7.99 11.93 -3.93
C MET A 72 6.54 11.81 -3.45
N ASP A 73 5.63 12.60 -4.01
CA ASP A 73 4.20 12.58 -3.68
C ASP A 73 3.56 11.19 -3.89
N ARG A 74 4.08 10.39 -4.82
CA ARG A 74 3.64 9.02 -5.08
C ARG A 74 3.83 8.10 -3.88
N PHE A 75 4.80 8.38 -3.02
CA PHE A 75 5.13 7.52 -1.88
C PHE A 75 4.33 7.89 -0.63
N ASN A 76 3.49 8.91 -0.66
CA ASN A 76 2.55 9.19 0.42
C ASN A 76 1.34 8.24 0.33
N ILE A 77 1.56 6.97 0.67
CA ILE A 77 0.58 5.87 0.54
C ILE A 77 -0.77 6.17 1.22
N PRO A 78 -0.83 6.70 2.46
CA PRO A 78 -2.12 7.08 3.05
C PRO A 78 -2.89 8.10 2.22
N LYS A 79 -2.19 9.04 1.57
CA LYS A 79 -2.81 10.05 0.71
C LYS A 79 -3.21 9.50 -0.67
N VAL A 80 -2.35 8.72 -1.32
CA VAL A 80 -2.56 8.31 -2.72
C VAL A 80 -3.33 7.00 -2.88
N HIS A 81 -3.23 6.09 -1.91
CA HIS A 81 -3.91 4.79 -1.92
C HIS A 81 -5.09 4.75 -0.95
N GLY A 82 -4.90 5.22 0.29
CA GLY A 82 -5.99 5.49 1.24
C GLY A 82 -6.74 4.27 1.81
N SER A 83 -6.19 3.06 1.70
CA SER A 83 -6.81 1.81 2.18
C SER A 83 -5.76 0.79 2.60
N GLY A 84 -6.17 -0.37 3.12
CA GLY A 84 -5.26 -1.48 3.39
C GLY A 84 -4.64 -2.05 2.11
N ILE A 85 -3.40 -2.54 2.21
CA ILE A 85 -2.61 -3.06 1.08
C ILE A 85 -2.59 -4.59 1.10
N TYR A 86 -2.24 -5.17 2.25
CA TYR A 86 -2.21 -6.62 2.43
C TYR A 86 -3.62 -7.19 2.31
N VAL A 87 -4.53 -6.73 3.17
CA VAL A 87 -5.99 -6.88 3.01
C VAL A 87 -6.58 -5.49 2.79
N ASP A 88 -7.24 -5.28 1.65
CA ASP A 88 -7.94 -4.03 1.30
C ASP A 88 -9.45 -4.21 1.50
N LEU A 89 -10.00 -3.55 2.52
CA LEU A 89 -11.44 -3.58 2.84
C LEU A 89 -11.88 -2.23 3.46
N GLY A 90 -11.25 -1.12 3.04
CA GLY A 90 -11.46 0.21 3.63
C GLY A 90 -12.84 0.83 3.34
N GLY A 91 -13.53 0.34 2.30
CA GLY A 91 -14.86 0.79 1.91
C GLY A 91 -15.97 -0.03 2.56
N ASP A 92 -17.17 0.55 2.63
CA ASP A 92 -18.40 -0.17 2.99
C ASP A 92 -19.49 0.15 1.97
N LYS A 93 -20.29 -0.85 1.60
CA LYS A 93 -21.40 -0.73 0.66
C LYS A 93 -22.61 -1.51 1.08
N GLU A 94 -23.78 -0.91 0.87
CA GLU A 94 -25.05 -1.59 1.05
C GLU A 94 -25.37 -2.45 -0.18
N VAL A 95 -25.78 -3.69 0.08
CA VAL A 95 -26.31 -4.65 -0.87
C VAL A 95 -27.55 -5.26 -0.23
N ASP A 96 -28.71 -5.03 -0.85
CA ASP A 96 -30.01 -5.59 -0.43
C ASP A 96 -30.31 -5.41 1.08
N GLY A 97 -30.06 -4.19 1.59
CA GLY A 97 -30.33 -3.83 2.99
C GLY A 97 -29.29 -4.30 4.00
N ARG A 98 -28.19 -4.93 3.57
CA ARG A 98 -27.05 -5.32 4.41
C ARG A 98 -25.80 -4.57 3.98
N THR A 99 -24.98 -4.13 4.93
CA THR A 99 -23.72 -3.45 4.64
C THR A 99 -22.57 -4.44 4.65
N TYR A 100 -21.74 -4.39 3.61
CA TYR A 100 -20.57 -5.24 3.41
C TYR A 100 -19.32 -4.40 3.21
N ARG A 101 -18.18 -4.95 3.61
CA ARG A 101 -16.88 -4.33 3.34
C ARG A 101 -16.48 -4.51 1.89
N GLU A 102 -15.82 -3.50 1.36
CA GLU A 102 -15.44 -3.39 -0.04
C GLU A 102 -13.98 -2.95 -0.15
N PRO A 103 -13.17 -3.57 -1.03
CA PRO A 103 -11.86 -3.04 -1.38
C PRO A 103 -11.98 -1.60 -1.90
N SER A 104 -11.14 -0.69 -1.41
CA SER A 104 -11.28 0.74 -1.68
C SER A 104 -9.99 1.46 -2.09
N GLY A 105 -8.86 0.75 -2.09
CA GLY A 105 -7.56 1.30 -2.43
C GLY A 105 -7.50 1.88 -3.83
N LEU A 106 -6.94 3.08 -3.97
CA LEU A 106 -6.90 3.83 -5.23
C LEU A 106 -5.67 3.54 -6.09
N CYS A 107 -4.71 2.80 -5.55
CA CYS A 107 -3.52 2.33 -6.26
C CYS A 107 -3.56 0.83 -6.51
N PRO A 108 -3.08 0.36 -7.68
CA PRO A 108 -2.85 -1.06 -7.93
C PRO A 108 -1.72 -1.62 -7.05
N VAL A 109 -1.79 -2.92 -6.77
CA VAL A 109 -0.82 -3.68 -5.97
C VAL A 109 -0.13 -4.70 -6.88
N PHE A 110 1.08 -4.37 -7.33
CA PHE A 110 1.85 -5.18 -8.28
C PHE A 110 2.43 -6.41 -7.61
N GLY A 111 2.24 -7.59 -8.18
CA GLY A 111 2.71 -8.88 -7.68
C GLY A 111 1.90 -9.48 -6.53
N LYS A 112 0.79 -8.84 -6.12
CA LYS A 112 -0.11 -9.40 -5.10
C LYS A 112 -0.91 -10.55 -5.69
N THR A 113 -0.85 -11.69 -5.02
CA THR A 113 -1.67 -12.87 -5.30
C THR A 113 -2.37 -13.37 -4.04
N ILE A 114 -3.29 -14.32 -4.21
CA ILE A 114 -3.91 -15.04 -3.09
C ILE A 114 -3.45 -16.50 -3.18
N VAL A 115 -2.77 -16.97 -2.13
CA VAL A 115 -2.40 -18.38 -1.98
C VAL A 115 -3.61 -19.11 -1.41
N LEU A 116 -4.00 -20.21 -2.06
CA LEU A 116 -5.06 -21.10 -1.57
C LEU A 116 -4.41 -22.33 -0.92
N TYR A 117 -4.97 -22.76 0.20
CA TYR A 117 -4.54 -23.97 0.92
C TYR A 117 -5.50 -25.14 0.69
N GLN A 118 -5.93 -25.35 -0.56
CA GLN A 118 -6.75 -26.51 -0.93
C GLN A 118 -5.92 -27.81 -0.89
N PRO A 119 -6.57 -28.98 -0.84
CA PRO A 119 -5.88 -30.27 -0.89
C PRO A 119 -4.89 -30.39 -2.06
N GLN A 120 -3.61 -30.61 -1.78
CA GLN A 120 -2.51 -30.56 -2.77
C GLN A 120 -2.46 -31.80 -3.67
N ASN A 121 -2.88 -32.95 -3.15
CA ASN A 121 -2.81 -34.25 -3.85
C ASN A 121 -4.17 -34.73 -4.35
N ASN A 122 -5.07 -33.79 -4.68
CA ASN A 122 -6.41 -34.09 -5.14
C ASN A 122 -6.68 -33.38 -6.48
N PRO A 123 -6.98 -34.12 -7.56
CA PRO A 123 -7.14 -33.55 -8.90
C PRO A 123 -8.34 -32.60 -9.03
N ASN A 124 -9.25 -32.57 -8.06
CA ASN A 124 -10.38 -31.65 -8.04
C ASN A 124 -9.99 -30.22 -7.63
N TYR A 125 -8.76 -30.01 -7.14
CA TYR A 125 -8.27 -28.71 -6.67
C TYR A 125 -7.01 -28.32 -7.42
N LYS A 126 -7.04 -27.12 -7.99
CA LYS A 126 -5.91 -26.58 -8.77
C LYS A 126 -5.05 -25.62 -7.96
N ASN A 127 -5.52 -25.17 -6.80
CA ASN A 127 -4.85 -24.16 -5.97
C ASN A 127 -4.53 -22.86 -6.74
N ASP A 128 -5.41 -22.44 -7.64
CA ASP A 128 -5.29 -21.16 -8.35
C ASP A 128 -6.50 -20.26 -8.05
N PHE A 129 -6.25 -19.13 -7.41
CA PHE A 129 -7.30 -18.15 -7.11
C PHE A 129 -7.91 -17.50 -8.35
N LEU A 130 -7.27 -17.60 -9.52
CA LEU A 130 -7.82 -17.13 -10.79
C LEU A 130 -8.79 -18.13 -11.44
N ASP A 131 -8.95 -19.34 -10.89
CA ASP A 131 -10.04 -20.22 -11.30
C ASP A 131 -11.40 -19.65 -10.91
N ASP A 132 -12.43 -20.03 -11.67
CA ASP A 132 -13.82 -19.66 -11.42
C ASP A 132 -14.27 -20.11 -10.03
N ILE A 133 -15.15 -19.32 -9.41
CA ILE A 133 -15.96 -19.79 -8.29
C ILE A 133 -16.71 -21.06 -8.70
N PRO A 134 -16.83 -22.05 -7.79
CA PRO A 134 -17.45 -23.32 -8.13
C PRO A 134 -18.96 -23.16 -8.32
N THR A 135 -19.51 -23.88 -9.30
CA THR A 135 -20.97 -24.07 -9.39
C THR A 135 -21.46 -24.97 -8.25
N LYS A 136 -22.77 -24.93 -7.96
CA LYS A 136 -23.42 -25.84 -7.00
C LYS A 136 -23.14 -27.30 -7.33
N GLN A 137 -23.29 -27.70 -8.60
CA GLN A 137 -23.00 -29.07 -9.06
C GLN A 137 -21.55 -29.50 -8.81
N GLN A 138 -20.58 -28.60 -9.04
CA GLN A 138 -19.16 -28.90 -8.76
C GLN A 138 -18.91 -29.01 -7.26
N SER A 139 -19.52 -28.13 -6.47
CA SER A 139 -19.43 -28.15 -5.01
C SER A 139 -19.99 -29.44 -4.44
N ASP A 140 -21.18 -29.87 -4.88
CA ASP A 140 -21.85 -31.10 -4.44
C ASP A 140 -21.06 -32.36 -4.81
N ALA A 141 -20.41 -32.36 -5.98
CA ALA A 141 -19.63 -33.49 -6.47
C ALA A 141 -18.31 -33.69 -5.70
N VAL A 142 -17.69 -32.60 -5.25
CA VAL A 142 -16.39 -32.63 -4.56
C VAL A 142 -16.56 -32.69 -3.04
N GLY A 143 -17.54 -31.97 -2.49
CA GLY A 143 -17.76 -31.83 -1.06
C GLY A 143 -16.93 -30.71 -0.45
N HIS A 144 -16.25 -31.02 0.67
CA HIS A 144 -15.51 -30.05 1.47
C HIS A 144 -13.99 -30.27 1.42
N PRO A 145 -13.18 -29.20 1.38
CA PRO A 145 -13.59 -27.80 1.16
C PRO A 145 -14.09 -27.55 -0.28
N LEU A 146 -14.64 -26.36 -0.56
CA LEU A 146 -15.12 -26.02 -1.89
C LEU A 146 -13.98 -26.09 -2.94
N PRO A 147 -14.24 -26.57 -4.16
CA PRO A 147 -13.29 -26.47 -5.27
C PRO A 147 -13.29 -25.06 -5.89
N GLY A 148 -12.44 -24.84 -6.90
CA GLY A 148 -12.43 -23.59 -7.67
C GLY A 148 -11.55 -22.49 -7.08
N GLY A 149 -11.78 -21.26 -7.53
CA GLY A 149 -11.04 -20.06 -7.13
C GLY A 149 -11.97 -18.88 -6.88
N PHE A 150 -11.48 -17.67 -7.15
CA PHE A 150 -12.16 -16.42 -6.82
C PHE A 150 -12.75 -15.72 -8.05
N ASN A 151 -12.45 -16.20 -9.25
CA ASN A 151 -12.85 -15.55 -10.49
C ASN A 151 -14.36 -15.61 -10.71
N ASN A 152 -14.92 -14.52 -11.24
CA ASN A 152 -16.34 -14.43 -11.51
C ASN A 152 -16.71 -15.32 -12.72
N SER A 153 -17.62 -16.28 -12.49
CA SER A 153 -18.05 -17.25 -13.50
C SER A 153 -19.26 -16.80 -14.33
N PHE A 154 -19.76 -15.58 -14.11
CA PHE A 154 -20.93 -15.02 -14.79
C PHE A 154 -20.75 -14.98 -16.32
N LYS A 155 -21.88 -14.98 -17.02
CA LYS A 155 -21.93 -14.91 -18.48
C LYS A 155 -22.57 -13.60 -18.93
N MET A 156 -22.01 -13.06 -20.00
CA MET A 156 -22.58 -11.95 -20.73
C MET A 156 -23.87 -12.39 -21.47
N PRO A 157 -24.73 -11.46 -21.92
CA PRO A 157 -25.93 -11.80 -22.69
C PRO A 157 -25.67 -12.63 -23.96
N ASP A 158 -24.48 -12.49 -24.57
CA ASP A 158 -24.03 -13.29 -25.72
C ASP A 158 -23.45 -14.67 -25.32
N LYS A 159 -23.60 -15.06 -24.05
CA LYS A 159 -23.08 -16.29 -23.42
C LYS A 159 -21.56 -16.37 -23.32
N SER A 160 -20.82 -15.31 -23.68
CA SER A 160 -19.38 -15.26 -23.43
C SER A 160 -19.10 -15.12 -21.93
N PRO A 161 -17.95 -15.62 -21.42
CA PRO A 161 -17.55 -15.39 -20.04
C PRO A 161 -17.42 -13.89 -19.75
N TYR A 162 -17.95 -13.44 -18.62
CA TYR A 162 -17.69 -12.10 -18.10
C TYR A 162 -16.23 -11.97 -17.65
N SER A 163 -15.65 -13.02 -17.06
CA SER A 163 -14.26 -13.04 -16.63
C SER A 163 -13.58 -14.37 -16.97
N PRO A 164 -12.28 -14.38 -17.35
CA PRO A 164 -11.47 -13.21 -17.68
C PRO A 164 -11.85 -12.59 -19.03
N MET A 165 -11.57 -11.29 -19.19
CA MET A 165 -11.62 -10.59 -20.48
C MET A 165 -10.22 -10.32 -21.00
N SER A 166 -9.99 -10.48 -22.30
CA SER A 166 -8.73 -10.03 -22.91
C SER A 166 -8.68 -8.51 -23.05
N ALA A 167 -7.48 -7.94 -23.07
CA ALA A 167 -7.27 -6.53 -23.41
C ALA A 167 -7.92 -6.15 -24.75
N GLN A 168 -7.89 -7.06 -25.74
CA GLN A 168 -8.57 -6.86 -27.02
C GLN A 168 -10.09 -6.73 -26.87
N LYS A 169 -10.73 -7.55 -26.02
CA LYS A 169 -12.15 -7.44 -25.73
C LYS A 169 -12.47 -6.14 -24.99
N LEU A 170 -11.66 -5.77 -23.99
CA LEU A 170 -11.79 -4.49 -23.29
C LEU A 170 -11.71 -3.30 -24.26
N ASN A 171 -10.78 -3.33 -25.21
CA ASN A 171 -10.64 -2.31 -26.26
C ASN A 171 -11.86 -2.19 -27.19
N SER A 172 -12.75 -3.18 -27.25
CA SER A 172 -13.97 -3.12 -28.06
C SER A 172 -15.10 -2.29 -27.42
N TYR A 173 -15.02 -2.04 -26.11
CA TYR A 173 -15.99 -1.22 -25.38
C TYR A 173 -15.65 0.26 -25.55
N LYS A 174 -16.52 0.99 -26.26
CA LYS A 174 -16.32 2.40 -26.59
C LYS A 174 -16.51 3.34 -25.38
N GLN A 175 -17.19 2.86 -24.35
CA GLN A 175 -17.45 3.63 -23.13
C GLN A 175 -16.25 3.69 -22.19
N LEU A 176 -15.27 2.77 -22.33
CA LEU A 176 -14.04 2.81 -21.55
C LEU A 176 -13.14 3.91 -22.08
N LYS A 177 -12.82 4.88 -21.22
CA LYS A 177 -12.04 6.08 -21.52
C LYS A 177 -10.55 5.88 -21.24
N ALA A 178 -10.17 4.85 -20.48
CA ALA A 178 -8.78 4.55 -20.17
C ALA A 178 -7.93 4.28 -21.43
N ASN A 179 -6.66 4.64 -21.37
CA ASN A 179 -5.69 4.47 -22.45
C ASN A 179 -4.91 3.16 -22.30
N THR A 180 -4.64 2.73 -21.07
CA THR A 180 -3.90 1.50 -20.81
C THR A 180 -4.81 0.27 -20.71
N PRO A 181 -4.34 -0.93 -21.10
CA PRO A 181 -5.09 -2.17 -20.89
C PRO A 181 -5.50 -2.39 -19.42
N MET A 182 -4.61 -2.07 -18.47
CA MET A 182 -4.89 -2.19 -17.04
C MET A 182 -5.87 -1.13 -16.55
N GLY A 183 -5.76 0.12 -17.02
CA GLY A 183 -6.74 1.17 -16.76
C GLY A 183 -8.13 0.78 -17.24
N LYS A 184 -8.24 0.16 -18.42
CA LYS A 184 -9.51 -0.38 -18.95
C LYS A 184 -10.04 -1.54 -18.11
N CYS A 185 -9.16 -2.39 -17.59
CA CYS A 185 -9.52 -3.47 -16.67
C CYS A 185 -10.15 -2.89 -15.39
N ALA A 186 -9.47 -1.91 -14.77
CA ALA A 186 -9.95 -1.22 -13.59
C ALA A 186 -11.26 -0.46 -13.83
N GLU A 187 -11.36 0.27 -14.94
CA GLU A 187 -12.56 1.04 -15.33
C GLU A 187 -13.76 0.11 -15.59
N MET A 188 -13.58 -1.02 -16.27
CA MET A 188 -14.64 -2.02 -16.43
C MET A 188 -15.13 -2.57 -15.08
N SER A 189 -14.20 -2.82 -14.14
CA SER A 189 -14.55 -3.22 -12.77
C SER A 189 -15.32 -2.11 -12.05
N PHE A 190 -14.93 -0.85 -12.25
CA PHE A 190 -15.61 0.32 -11.71
C PHE A 190 -17.00 0.55 -12.32
N MET A 191 -17.23 0.18 -13.58
CA MET A 191 -18.53 0.32 -14.23
C MET A 191 -19.49 -0.84 -13.94
N THR A 192 -19.01 -1.88 -13.27
CA THR A 192 -19.78 -3.09 -12.96
C THR A 192 -20.16 -3.12 -11.48
N THR A 193 -21.42 -3.46 -11.19
CA THR A 193 -21.90 -3.66 -9.81
C THR A 193 -22.36 -5.09 -9.56
N ALA A 194 -22.45 -5.47 -8.29
CA ALA A 194 -22.90 -6.81 -7.85
C ALA A 194 -24.40 -7.08 -8.08
N GLY A 195 -25.19 -6.08 -8.49
CA GLY A 195 -26.63 -6.24 -8.72
C GLY A 195 -27.31 -4.93 -9.11
N LYS A 196 -28.57 -5.02 -9.58
CA LYS A 196 -29.31 -3.86 -10.11
C LYS A 196 -29.50 -2.72 -9.11
N ASN A 197 -29.60 -3.05 -7.82
CA ASN A 197 -29.80 -2.09 -6.73
C ASN A 197 -28.56 -1.96 -5.82
N SER A 198 -27.43 -2.52 -6.24
CA SER A 198 -26.20 -2.49 -5.48
C SER A 198 -25.21 -1.51 -6.08
N SER A 199 -24.48 -0.81 -5.21
CA SER A 199 -23.30 -0.02 -5.61
C SER A 199 -21.99 -0.70 -5.24
N TYR A 200 -22.04 -1.98 -4.85
CA TYR A 200 -20.88 -2.81 -4.56
C TYR A 200 -20.16 -3.18 -5.85
N ARG A 201 -18.84 -3.04 -5.85
CA ARG A 201 -17.96 -3.25 -6.99
C ARG A 201 -16.90 -4.29 -6.66
N TYR A 202 -16.68 -5.19 -7.60
CA TYR A 202 -15.72 -6.27 -7.44
C TYR A 202 -14.28 -5.79 -7.62
N PRO A 203 -13.30 -6.36 -6.90
CA PRO A 203 -11.90 -6.15 -7.21
C PRO A 203 -11.50 -6.88 -8.50
N TRP A 204 -10.37 -6.50 -9.05
CA TRP A 204 -9.85 -7.04 -10.30
C TRP A 204 -8.39 -7.48 -10.16
N VAL A 205 -7.98 -8.37 -11.07
CA VAL A 205 -6.58 -8.76 -11.28
C VAL A 205 -6.24 -8.65 -12.76
N TYR A 206 -5.16 -7.95 -13.08
CA TYR A 206 -4.63 -7.90 -14.43
C TYR A 206 -3.39 -8.78 -14.54
N ASP A 207 -3.42 -9.74 -15.46
CA ASP A 207 -2.27 -10.55 -15.84
C ASP A 207 -1.54 -9.85 -16.99
N THR A 208 -0.44 -9.16 -16.64
CA THR A 208 0.35 -8.39 -17.61
C THR A 208 1.06 -9.26 -18.65
N LYS A 209 1.24 -10.54 -18.38
CA LYS A 209 1.91 -11.49 -19.28
C LYS A 209 0.97 -12.07 -20.31
N ARG A 210 -0.30 -12.25 -19.93
CA ARG A 210 -1.35 -12.84 -20.79
C ARG A 210 -2.31 -11.80 -21.37
N ASP A 211 -2.21 -10.55 -20.93
CA ASP A 211 -3.15 -9.47 -21.26
C ASP A 211 -4.61 -9.85 -20.94
N LEU A 212 -4.81 -10.44 -19.76
CA LEU A 212 -6.10 -10.87 -19.26
C LEU A 212 -6.49 -10.09 -18.01
N CYS A 213 -7.72 -9.58 -18.01
CA CYS A 213 -8.36 -8.94 -16.87
C CYS A 213 -9.33 -9.92 -16.22
N TYR A 214 -9.14 -10.18 -14.94
CA TYR A 214 -9.99 -11.01 -14.10
C TYR A 214 -10.79 -10.11 -13.17
N PHE A 215 -12.09 -10.34 -13.09
CA PHE A 215 -12.99 -9.72 -12.11
C PHE A 215 -13.29 -10.75 -11.02
N LEU A 216 -12.89 -10.46 -9.79
CA LEU A 216 -13.00 -11.45 -8.71
C LEU A 216 -14.35 -11.33 -8.02
N TYR A 217 -15.10 -12.41 -8.01
CA TYR A 217 -16.37 -12.47 -7.29
C TYR A 217 -16.17 -12.48 -5.78
N LEU A 218 -15.04 -13.03 -5.30
CA LEU A 218 -14.69 -13.09 -3.88
C LEU A 218 -13.78 -11.90 -3.50
N PRO A 219 -14.30 -10.90 -2.77
CA PRO A 219 -13.50 -9.77 -2.28
C PRO A 219 -12.72 -10.09 -1.00
N VAL A 220 -13.05 -11.19 -0.32
CA VAL A 220 -12.30 -11.66 0.85
C VAL A 220 -10.89 -12.04 0.41
N GLN A 221 -9.89 -11.45 1.07
CA GLN A 221 -8.48 -11.65 0.70
C GLN A 221 -7.73 -12.54 1.69
N ARG A 222 -8.23 -12.68 2.91
CA ARG A 222 -7.61 -13.48 3.96
C ARG A 222 -8.67 -14.24 4.75
N LEU A 223 -8.43 -15.54 4.95
CA LEU A 223 -9.18 -16.42 5.83
C LEU A 223 -8.23 -17.47 6.40
N MET A 224 -7.99 -17.42 7.71
CA MET A 224 -7.08 -18.33 8.41
C MET A 224 -7.67 -18.82 9.72
N GLY A 225 -7.13 -19.94 10.21
CA GLY A 225 -7.47 -20.54 11.50
C GLY A 225 -8.32 -21.80 11.34
N GLU A 226 -7.94 -22.86 12.07
CA GLU A 226 -8.59 -24.18 12.02
C GLU A 226 -10.09 -24.15 12.37
N ARG A 227 -10.60 -23.06 12.95
CA ARG A 227 -12.03 -22.89 13.25
C ARG A 227 -12.85 -22.53 12.00
N TYR A 228 -12.25 -21.79 11.07
CA TYR A 228 -12.96 -21.14 9.97
C TYR A 228 -12.67 -21.79 8.62
N CYS A 229 -11.51 -22.42 8.49
CA CYS A 229 -11.05 -22.96 7.22
C CYS A 229 -10.10 -24.15 7.40
N SER A 230 -9.88 -24.86 6.30
CA SER A 230 -8.96 -25.99 6.23
C SER A 230 -7.67 -25.68 5.47
N VAL A 231 -6.54 -26.20 5.95
CA VAL A 231 -5.26 -26.25 5.23
C VAL A 231 -5.04 -27.68 4.77
N ASP A 232 -4.89 -27.89 3.46
CA ASP A 232 -4.75 -29.24 2.85
C ASP A 232 -5.88 -30.20 3.29
N GLY A 233 -7.10 -29.65 3.40
CA GLY A 233 -8.30 -30.36 3.84
C GLY A 233 -8.39 -30.63 5.34
N LYS A 234 -7.50 -30.07 6.18
CA LYS A 234 -7.56 -30.20 7.64
C LYS A 234 -7.86 -28.87 8.35
N PRO A 235 -8.81 -28.84 9.32
CA PRO A 235 -9.67 -29.95 9.73
C PRO A 235 -10.70 -30.34 8.66
N ASP A 236 -11.10 -31.61 8.68
CA ASP A 236 -12.06 -32.16 7.71
C ASP A 236 -13.45 -31.52 7.88
N GLY A 237 -14.20 -31.42 6.79
CA GLY A 237 -15.59 -30.94 6.80
C GLY A 237 -15.75 -29.42 6.82
N MET A 238 -14.65 -28.67 6.77
CA MET A 238 -14.71 -27.21 6.61
C MET A 238 -15.12 -26.84 5.19
N THR A 239 -16.13 -25.98 5.06
CA THR A 239 -16.59 -25.47 3.76
C THR A 239 -15.46 -24.78 3.01
N TRP A 240 -14.70 -23.93 3.70
CA TRP A 240 -13.64 -23.15 3.07
C TRP A 240 -12.26 -23.76 3.33
N TYR A 241 -11.42 -23.66 2.30
CA TYR A 241 -9.98 -23.74 2.46
C TYR A 241 -9.46 -22.40 2.96
N CYS A 242 -8.34 -22.41 3.68
CA CYS A 242 -7.68 -21.19 4.10
C CYS A 242 -7.03 -20.50 2.90
N PHE A 243 -6.81 -19.21 3.01
CA PHE A 243 -6.11 -18.44 2.01
C PHE A 243 -5.59 -17.11 2.55
N GLU A 244 -4.53 -16.61 1.95
CA GLU A 244 -3.96 -15.32 2.32
C GLU A 244 -3.26 -14.60 1.18
N PRO A 245 -3.13 -13.26 1.26
CA PRO A 245 -2.35 -12.50 0.31
C PRO A 245 -0.86 -12.86 0.39
N HIS A 246 -0.20 -12.89 -0.75
CA HIS A 246 1.22 -13.23 -0.87
C HIS A 246 1.89 -12.45 -1.99
N LYS A 247 3.20 -12.20 -1.85
CA LYS A 247 4.01 -11.48 -2.83
C LYS A 247 5.44 -12.03 -2.82
N ALA A 248 5.76 -12.83 -3.83
CA ALA A 248 7.07 -13.44 -4.02
C ALA A 248 7.37 -13.72 -5.51
N LEU A 249 8.65 -13.96 -5.84
CA LEU A 249 9.08 -14.23 -7.22
C LEU A 249 8.45 -15.49 -7.83
N ASP A 250 8.18 -16.49 -7.00
CA ASP A 250 7.54 -17.74 -7.38
C ASP A 250 6.00 -17.66 -7.38
N SER A 251 5.44 -16.53 -6.93
CA SER A 251 3.99 -16.32 -6.77
C SER A 251 3.33 -15.53 -7.92
N ARG A 252 3.91 -15.50 -9.13
CA ARG A 252 3.43 -14.72 -10.29
C ARG A 252 3.56 -13.19 -10.13
N PRO A 253 4.80 -12.65 -10.10
CA PRO A 253 5.04 -11.20 -9.99
C PRO A 253 4.43 -10.37 -11.13
N GLU A 254 4.02 -11.01 -12.24
CA GLU A 254 3.31 -10.38 -13.36
C GLU A 254 1.84 -9.99 -13.09
N LEU A 255 1.24 -10.49 -12.01
CA LEU A 255 -0.15 -10.16 -11.67
C LEU A 255 -0.25 -8.82 -10.96
N VAL A 256 -1.31 -8.07 -11.20
CA VAL A 256 -1.59 -6.81 -10.52
C VAL A 256 -2.99 -6.84 -9.94
N TYR A 257 -3.12 -6.69 -8.62
CA TYR A 257 -4.41 -6.69 -7.92
C TYR A 257 -4.88 -5.25 -7.70
N GLY A 258 -6.17 -4.97 -7.80
CA GLY A 258 -6.72 -3.66 -7.48
C GLY A 258 -8.18 -3.68 -7.05
N SER A 259 -8.57 -2.66 -6.29
CA SER A 259 -10.00 -2.38 -6.08
C SER A 259 -10.62 -1.81 -7.36
N ALA A 260 -11.94 -1.86 -7.46
CA ALA A 260 -12.66 -1.19 -8.54
C ALA A 260 -12.36 0.32 -8.60
N TYR A 261 -11.99 0.96 -7.49
CA TYR A 261 -11.84 2.41 -7.41
C TYR A 261 -10.58 2.96 -8.07
N VAL A 262 -9.61 2.11 -8.40
CA VAL A 262 -8.53 2.45 -9.35
C VAL A 262 -9.12 2.90 -10.70
N GLY A 263 -10.28 2.34 -11.08
CA GLY A 263 -10.99 2.67 -12.32
C GLY A 263 -11.87 3.92 -12.25
N ARG A 264 -11.94 4.62 -11.10
CA ARG A 264 -12.71 5.87 -10.97
C ARG A 264 -12.07 7.00 -11.79
N ASP A 265 -10.75 7.10 -11.72
CA ASP A 265 -9.92 7.96 -12.56
C ASP A 265 -8.88 7.06 -13.23
N PRO A 266 -9.27 6.36 -14.31
CA PRO A 266 -8.40 5.36 -14.90
C PRO A 266 -7.13 6.00 -15.47
N ASP A 267 -6.01 5.29 -15.37
CA ASP A 267 -4.65 5.77 -15.68
C ASP A 267 -4.05 6.79 -14.69
N TYR A 268 -4.81 7.36 -13.73
CA TYR A 268 -4.27 8.24 -12.67
C TYR A 268 -3.12 7.58 -11.91
N TRP A 269 -3.26 6.27 -11.68
CA TRP A 269 -2.28 5.43 -11.02
C TRP A 269 -0.88 5.48 -11.68
N GLU A 270 -0.78 5.69 -13.00
CA GLU A 270 0.51 5.65 -13.72
C GLU A 270 1.52 6.67 -13.18
N THR A 271 1.03 7.83 -12.74
CA THR A 271 1.86 8.96 -12.34
C THR A 271 1.74 9.33 -10.86
N HIS A 272 0.73 8.82 -10.15
CA HIS A 272 0.46 9.19 -8.75
C HIS A 272 0.64 8.05 -7.74
N CYS A 273 0.82 6.81 -8.21
CA CYS A 273 1.06 5.66 -7.34
C CYS A 273 2.53 5.21 -7.38
N PRO A 274 3.04 4.58 -6.31
CA PRO A 274 4.43 4.12 -6.24
C PRO A 274 4.56 2.75 -6.93
N ASN A 275 4.36 2.73 -8.25
CA ASN A 275 4.23 1.52 -9.07
C ASN A 275 5.53 0.71 -9.18
N LYS A 276 6.67 1.37 -9.01
CA LYS A 276 8.02 0.83 -9.21
C LYS A 276 8.88 1.06 -7.98
N ALA A 277 9.89 0.23 -7.83
CA ALA A 277 10.97 0.45 -6.88
C ALA A 277 11.84 1.64 -7.33
N VAL A 278 12.51 2.30 -6.39
CA VAL A 278 13.50 3.34 -6.71
C VAL A 278 14.87 2.69 -6.71
N LYS A 279 15.56 2.71 -7.85
CA LYS A 279 16.93 2.18 -7.96
C LYS A 279 17.94 3.11 -7.30
N ASP A 280 19.04 2.54 -6.85
CA ASP A 280 20.25 3.26 -6.39
C ASP A 280 19.94 4.32 -5.30
N ALA A 281 18.92 4.06 -4.49
CA ALA A 281 18.49 4.94 -3.42
C ALA A 281 17.82 4.16 -2.29
N VAL A 282 17.78 4.79 -1.13
CA VAL A 282 17.00 4.34 0.04
C VAL A 282 16.11 5.47 0.54
N PHE A 283 15.02 5.11 1.20
CA PHE A 283 14.05 6.08 1.71
C PHE A 283 14.56 6.79 2.96
N GLY A 284 14.20 8.07 3.09
CA GLY A 284 14.50 8.89 4.25
C GLY A 284 13.45 9.96 4.53
N VAL A 285 13.57 10.58 5.70
CA VAL A 285 12.78 11.72 6.13
C VAL A 285 13.66 12.95 6.27
N TRP A 286 13.22 14.07 5.71
CA TRP A 286 13.92 15.34 5.81
C TRP A 286 13.71 15.99 7.17
N VAL A 287 14.77 16.06 7.97
CA VAL A 287 14.73 16.62 9.33
C VAL A 287 15.93 17.56 9.50
N SER A 288 15.66 18.79 9.96
CA SER A 288 16.71 19.77 10.28
C SER A 288 17.68 20.05 9.12
N GLY A 289 17.16 20.16 7.89
CA GLY A 289 17.96 20.44 6.69
C GLY A 289 18.79 19.25 6.18
N ARG A 290 18.49 18.03 6.64
CA ARG A 290 19.21 16.82 6.26
C ARG A 290 18.25 15.70 5.91
N CYS A 291 18.66 14.82 5.00
CA CYS A 291 17.92 13.59 4.72
C CYS A 291 18.37 12.48 5.68
N THR A 292 17.49 12.09 6.60
CA THR A 292 17.76 11.01 7.56
C THR A 292 17.18 9.71 7.02
N GLU A 293 18.02 8.73 6.73
CA GLU A 293 17.58 7.41 6.25
C GLU A 293 16.59 6.75 7.22
N HIS A 294 15.62 6.01 6.70
CA HIS A 294 14.63 5.29 7.51
C HIS A 294 15.28 4.35 8.54
N LYS A 295 16.44 3.73 8.25
CA LYS A 295 17.15 2.85 9.19
C LYS A 295 17.58 3.52 10.50
N HIS A 296 17.58 4.86 10.55
CA HIS A 296 17.96 5.65 11.71
C HIS A 296 16.77 6.25 12.46
N LEU A 297 15.55 6.02 11.99
CA LEU A 297 14.32 6.49 12.62
C LEU A 297 13.83 5.48 13.66
N ASP A 298 13.10 5.98 14.66
CA ASP A 298 12.46 5.13 15.65
C ASP A 298 11.40 4.25 14.99
N GLY A 299 11.30 2.98 15.43
CA GLY A 299 10.37 2.01 14.86
C GLY A 299 10.84 1.33 13.57
N ALA A 300 12.00 1.72 13.01
CA ALA A 300 12.60 1.01 11.89
C ALA A 300 13.00 -0.42 12.27
N LYS A 301 12.72 -1.37 11.37
CA LYS A 301 13.01 -2.79 11.58
C LYS A 301 14.01 -3.28 10.57
N LYS A 302 14.87 -4.18 11.01
CA LYS A 302 15.93 -4.75 10.20
C LYS A 302 15.70 -6.24 10.05
N GLU A 303 15.66 -6.68 8.80
CA GLU A 303 15.62 -8.08 8.42
C GLU A 303 16.84 -8.43 7.57
N LYS A 304 17.31 -9.68 7.67
CA LYS A 304 18.30 -10.21 6.73
C LYS A 304 17.59 -10.76 5.52
N VAL A 305 18.17 -10.56 4.35
CA VAL A 305 17.62 -11.02 3.08
C VAL A 305 18.72 -11.54 2.17
N ASN A 306 18.38 -12.39 1.22
CA ASN A 306 19.31 -12.95 0.25
C ASN A 306 19.23 -12.24 -1.11
N SER A 307 18.23 -11.38 -1.31
CA SER A 307 18.04 -10.66 -2.56
C SER A 307 17.18 -9.40 -2.39
N LYS A 308 17.22 -8.51 -3.40
CA LYS A 308 16.27 -7.40 -3.56
C LYS A 308 14.81 -7.89 -3.53
N ALA A 309 14.56 -9.03 -4.17
CA ALA A 309 13.22 -9.56 -4.29
C ALA A 309 12.62 -9.99 -2.95
N GLU A 310 13.44 -10.55 -2.07
CA GLU A 310 13.02 -10.90 -0.71
C GLU A 310 12.70 -9.64 0.12
N CYS A 311 13.44 -8.55 -0.06
CA CYS A 311 13.11 -7.27 0.59
C CYS A 311 11.81 -6.65 0.06
N TRP A 312 11.55 -6.77 -1.25
CA TRP A 312 10.27 -6.38 -1.86
C TRP A 312 9.09 -7.21 -1.31
N SER A 313 9.27 -8.52 -1.15
CA SER A 313 8.28 -9.38 -0.48
C SER A 313 8.03 -8.92 0.96
N LEU A 314 9.08 -8.66 1.74
CA LEU A 314 8.96 -8.18 3.12
C LEU A 314 8.26 -6.82 3.24
N ALA A 315 8.41 -5.93 2.27
CA ALA A 315 7.67 -4.66 2.24
C ALA A 315 6.15 -4.89 2.28
N PHE A 316 5.67 -6.00 1.72
CA PHE A 316 4.25 -6.38 1.69
C PHE A 316 3.85 -7.37 2.79
N GLU A 317 4.73 -8.29 3.17
CA GLU A 317 4.36 -9.43 4.03
C GLU A 317 4.61 -9.22 5.52
N ASN A 318 5.29 -8.13 5.89
CA ASN A 318 5.53 -7.83 7.29
C ASN A 318 4.22 -7.67 8.09
N PRO A 319 4.19 -7.98 9.39
CA PRO A 319 2.96 -8.01 10.19
C PRO A 319 2.32 -6.64 10.43
N GLU A 320 3.04 -5.54 10.20
CA GLU A 320 2.57 -4.18 10.47
C GLU A 320 2.30 -3.37 9.19
N VAL A 321 2.33 -4.01 8.03
CA VAL A 321 1.88 -3.44 6.75
C VAL A 321 0.42 -2.97 6.86
N ALA A 322 0.07 -1.91 6.13
CA ALA A 322 -1.30 -1.42 6.07
C ALA A 322 -2.25 -2.56 5.68
N SER A 323 -3.22 -2.84 6.54
CA SER A 323 -4.15 -3.96 6.40
C SER A 323 -5.46 -3.65 7.09
N ASP A 324 -6.55 -3.89 6.39
CA ASP A 324 -7.91 -3.76 6.88
C ASP A 324 -8.47 -5.12 7.33
N HIS A 325 -7.60 -6.10 7.55
CA HIS A 325 -7.98 -7.46 7.90
C HIS A 325 -8.94 -7.45 9.09
N PRO A 326 -10.14 -8.01 8.92
CA PRO A 326 -11.14 -7.90 9.94
C PRO A 326 -10.73 -8.64 11.21
N VAL A 327 -11.11 -8.08 12.36
CA VAL A 327 -11.03 -8.79 13.64
C VAL A 327 -12.35 -9.55 13.76
N THR A 328 -12.41 -10.82 13.36
CA THR A 328 -13.67 -11.57 13.37
C THR A 328 -13.77 -12.51 14.57
N GLU A 329 -14.82 -12.30 15.38
CA GLU A 329 -15.40 -13.34 16.23
C GLU A 329 -16.61 -14.03 15.56
N ASP A 330 -17.00 -13.58 14.35
CA ASP A 330 -18.16 -14.07 13.60
C ASP A 330 -17.96 -15.51 13.09
N GLU A 331 -18.75 -16.43 13.63
CA GLU A 331 -18.74 -17.85 13.30
C GLU A 331 -19.34 -18.17 11.94
N ASN A 332 -20.08 -17.24 11.32
CA ASN A 332 -20.68 -17.45 10.00
C ASN A 332 -19.67 -17.26 8.85
N PHE A 333 -18.52 -16.66 9.15
CA PHE A 333 -17.43 -16.53 8.21
C PHE A 333 -16.88 -17.92 7.89
N GLY A 334 -17.22 -18.44 6.71
CA GLY A 334 -16.96 -19.84 6.35
C GLY A 334 -18.21 -20.65 6.00
N THR A 335 -19.38 -20.03 5.91
CA THR A 335 -20.60 -20.68 5.41
C THR A 335 -20.72 -20.55 3.89
N TYR A 336 -21.40 -21.50 3.25
CA TYR A 336 -21.68 -21.43 1.80
C TYR A 336 -22.60 -20.25 1.50
N GLY A 337 -22.25 -19.40 0.53
CA GLY A 337 -23.01 -18.18 0.21
C GLY A 337 -22.53 -16.91 0.94
N TYR A 338 -21.64 -17.03 1.93
CA TYR A 338 -21.04 -15.89 2.63
C TYR A 338 -19.73 -15.47 1.95
N PHE A 339 -19.85 -14.60 0.94
CA PHE A 339 -18.73 -14.20 0.09
C PHE A 339 -18.23 -12.77 0.36
N PHE A 340 -19.02 -11.98 1.08
CA PHE A 340 -18.74 -10.58 1.36
C PHE A 340 -18.47 -10.41 2.86
N PRO A 341 -17.36 -9.80 3.29
CA PRO A 341 -17.11 -9.55 4.70
C PRO A 341 -18.17 -8.59 5.26
N SER A 342 -18.79 -8.93 6.38
CA SER A 342 -19.72 -8.05 7.11
C SER A 342 -19.00 -6.82 7.65
N THR A 343 -19.76 -5.75 7.83
CA THR A 343 -19.33 -4.61 8.65
C THR A 343 -19.63 -4.89 10.12
N GLU A 344 -18.61 -4.78 10.98
CA GLU A 344 -18.79 -4.70 12.43
C GLU A 344 -18.17 -3.39 12.96
N PRO A 345 -18.62 -2.85 14.10
CA PRO A 345 -18.17 -1.55 14.59
C PRO A 345 -16.65 -1.45 14.91
N ASN A 346 -16.01 -2.58 15.17
CA ASN A 346 -14.61 -2.72 15.58
C ASN A 346 -13.68 -3.11 14.43
N GLN A 347 -14.15 -3.07 13.18
CA GLN A 347 -13.34 -3.49 12.03
C GLN A 347 -12.28 -2.44 11.70
N PRO A 348 -11.00 -2.82 11.57
CA PRO A 348 -9.92 -1.86 11.31
C PRO A 348 -10.00 -1.33 9.88
N LYS A 349 -9.77 -0.02 9.76
CA LYS A 349 -9.53 0.67 8.49
C LYS A 349 -8.20 1.39 8.62
N SER A 350 -7.17 0.81 8.02
CA SER A 350 -5.80 1.31 8.09
C SER A 350 -5.64 2.66 7.39
N GLY A 351 -6.48 2.97 6.39
CA GLY A 351 -6.35 4.21 5.61
C GLY A 351 -5.02 4.32 4.86
N GLY A 352 -4.32 3.19 4.64
CA GLY A 352 -2.97 3.16 4.08
C GLY A 352 -1.85 3.37 5.09
N GLU A 353 -2.14 3.50 6.38
CA GLU A 353 -1.14 3.60 7.44
C GLU A 353 -0.60 2.22 7.82
N GLY A 354 0.73 2.11 7.91
CA GLY A 354 1.44 0.88 8.26
C GLY A 354 2.90 0.90 7.83
N VAL A 355 3.62 -0.18 8.14
CA VAL A 355 5.01 -0.42 7.73
C VAL A 355 5.03 -0.82 6.25
N ASN A 356 4.92 0.18 5.38
CA ASN A 356 4.70 0.01 3.94
C ASN A 356 5.98 0.22 3.11
N PHE A 357 7.06 0.68 3.72
CA PHE A 357 8.29 1.07 3.02
C PHE A 357 9.44 0.14 3.40
N ALA A 358 10.24 -0.25 2.42
CA ALA A 358 11.42 -1.06 2.61
C ALA A 358 12.62 -0.49 1.85
N SER A 359 13.82 -0.66 2.38
CA SER A 359 15.07 -0.26 1.72
C SER A 359 16.08 -1.40 1.80
N PHE A 360 16.53 -1.86 0.63
CA PHE A 360 17.51 -2.92 0.48
C PHE A 360 18.93 -2.36 0.42
N TYR A 361 19.83 -2.93 1.21
CA TYR A 361 21.24 -2.55 1.26
C TYR A 361 22.12 -3.71 0.73
N PRO A 362 22.77 -3.56 -0.45
CA PRO A 362 23.50 -4.66 -1.09
C PRO A 362 24.76 -5.07 -0.33
N GLY A 363 25.43 -4.13 0.33
CA GLY A 363 26.70 -4.40 1.03
C GLY A 363 26.53 -5.28 2.26
N SER A 364 25.39 -5.18 2.94
CA SER A 364 25.08 -5.93 4.15
C SER A 364 24.04 -7.04 3.96
N MET A 365 23.36 -7.06 2.81
CA MET A 365 22.25 -7.96 2.51
C MET A 365 21.12 -7.81 3.54
N GLU A 366 20.76 -6.56 3.81
CA GLU A 366 19.76 -6.16 4.80
C GLU A 366 18.58 -5.47 4.15
N CYS A 367 17.40 -5.72 4.68
CA CYS A 367 16.16 -5.03 4.35
C CYS A 367 15.71 -4.23 5.58
N TRP A 368 15.58 -2.92 5.42
CA TRP A 368 15.09 -2.04 6.48
C TRP A 368 13.66 -1.61 6.19
N LEU A 369 12.74 -1.94 7.09
CA LEU A 369 11.31 -1.65 7.01
C LEU A 369 10.98 -0.41 7.85
N SER A 370 10.06 0.42 7.37
CA SER A 370 9.58 1.61 8.08
C SER A 370 8.12 1.92 7.76
N GLY A 371 7.42 2.51 8.73
CA GLY A 371 6.09 3.11 8.54
C GLY A 371 6.12 4.61 8.27
N GLU A 372 7.29 5.25 8.36
CA GLU A 372 7.45 6.68 8.11
C GLU A 372 7.30 6.98 6.60
N ILE A 373 6.52 8.01 6.29
CA ILE A 373 6.31 8.46 4.90
C ILE A 373 7.61 9.13 4.42
N PRO A 374 8.24 8.63 3.34
CA PRO A 374 9.49 9.20 2.87
C PRO A 374 9.28 10.60 2.29
N THR A 375 10.15 11.52 2.69
CA THR A 375 10.15 12.91 2.19
C THR A 375 11.47 13.28 1.51
N CYS A 376 12.44 12.36 1.48
CA CYS A 376 13.68 12.50 0.73
C CYS A 376 14.25 11.12 0.35
N LEU A 377 15.27 11.13 -0.50
CA LEU A 377 16.00 9.94 -0.91
C LEU A 377 17.48 10.11 -0.58
N VAL A 378 18.12 9.05 -0.11
CA VAL A 378 19.58 9.00 0.02
C VAL A 378 20.12 8.13 -1.12
N PRO A 379 20.88 8.70 -2.08
CA PRO A 379 21.47 7.93 -3.16
C PRO A 379 22.49 6.94 -2.61
N LEU A 380 22.39 5.69 -3.06
CA LEU A 380 23.26 4.60 -2.64
C LEU A 380 23.33 3.55 -3.75
N GLU A 381 24.49 3.43 -4.39
CA GLU A 381 24.69 2.53 -5.52
C GLU A 381 24.33 1.08 -5.18
N GLY A 382 23.52 0.45 -6.04
CA GLY A 382 23.06 -0.94 -5.91
C GLY A 382 21.93 -1.15 -4.89
N ALA A 383 21.57 -0.12 -4.10
CA ALA A 383 20.40 -0.16 -3.23
C ALA A 383 19.10 -0.15 -4.03
N ALA A 384 17.99 -0.44 -3.35
CA ALA A 384 16.66 -0.26 -3.90
C ALA A 384 15.66 0.06 -2.79
N ALA A 385 14.75 0.99 -3.08
CA ALA A 385 13.66 1.36 -2.18
C ALA A 385 12.33 0.80 -2.70
N PHE A 386 11.65 0.00 -1.89
CA PHE A 386 10.41 -0.70 -2.25
C PHE A 386 9.24 -0.19 -1.42
N THR A 387 8.03 -0.32 -1.97
CA THR A 387 6.78 -0.17 -1.23
C THR A 387 5.98 -1.46 -1.27
N ALA A 388 5.04 -1.62 -0.33
CA ALA A 388 4.09 -2.72 -0.33
C ALA A 388 3.22 -2.75 -1.62
N LEU A 389 2.98 -1.59 -2.25
CA LEU A 389 2.20 -1.46 -3.49
C LEU A 389 3.01 -1.81 -4.75
N GLY A 390 4.26 -1.34 -4.81
CA GLY A 390 5.06 -1.32 -6.03
C GLY A 390 5.56 -2.69 -6.50
N SER A 391 6.07 -2.70 -7.74
CA SER A 391 6.67 -3.87 -8.38
C SER A 391 8.17 -3.99 -8.08
N LEU A 392 8.78 -5.07 -8.60
CA LEU A 392 10.24 -5.24 -8.63
C LEU A 392 10.93 -4.42 -9.72
N GLU A 393 10.18 -3.88 -10.69
CA GLU A 393 10.77 -3.00 -11.69
C GLU A 393 11.29 -1.74 -11.02
N GLU A 394 12.48 -1.31 -11.41
CA GLU A 394 13.10 -0.13 -10.79
C GLU A 394 13.06 1.07 -11.74
N GLU A 395 12.80 2.25 -11.17
CA GLU A 395 12.88 3.55 -11.84
C GLU A 395 13.92 4.46 -11.17
N THR A 396 14.35 5.49 -11.90
CA THR A 396 15.35 6.46 -11.40
C THR A 396 14.63 7.70 -10.92
N ALA A 397 14.96 8.18 -9.71
CA ALA A 397 14.44 9.45 -9.23
C ALA A 397 14.93 10.60 -10.14
N PRO A 398 14.03 11.43 -10.70
CA PRO A 398 14.43 12.53 -11.58
C PRO A 398 15.05 13.66 -10.77
N CYS A 399 16.10 14.31 -11.29
CA CYS A 399 16.58 15.57 -10.72
C CYS A 399 17.05 16.53 -11.81
N THR A 400 17.30 17.78 -11.44
CA THR A 400 17.84 18.81 -12.33
C THR A 400 19.12 19.39 -11.75
N ASP A 401 19.95 20.02 -12.58
CA ASP A 401 21.22 20.63 -12.13
C ASP A 401 21.01 21.77 -11.09
N SER A 402 19.77 22.26 -10.94
CA SER A 402 19.40 23.20 -9.88
C SER A 402 19.20 22.55 -8.50
N PHE A 403 19.23 21.22 -8.40
CA PHE A 403 19.11 20.51 -7.13
C PHE A 403 20.28 20.89 -6.21
N PRO A 404 20.01 21.50 -5.04
CA PRO A 404 21.06 21.90 -4.13
C PRO A 404 21.71 20.66 -3.51
N GLN A 405 22.97 20.80 -3.11
CA GLN A 405 23.67 19.76 -2.38
C GLN A 405 22.95 19.47 -1.06
N THR A 406 22.58 18.20 -0.82
CA THR A 406 21.99 17.77 0.45
C THR A 406 22.94 16.87 1.22
N LYS A 407 22.75 16.77 2.54
CA LYS A 407 23.60 15.96 3.41
C LYS A 407 22.76 15.03 4.27
N THR A 408 23.30 13.87 4.59
CA THR A 408 22.78 13.04 5.68
C THR A 408 23.30 13.55 7.04
N PRO A 409 22.71 13.10 8.16
CA PRO A 409 23.37 13.19 9.45
C PRO A 409 24.76 12.52 9.40
N CYS A 410 25.69 13.00 10.23
CA CYS A 410 27.00 12.40 10.40
C CYS A 410 26.88 11.02 11.08
N ASP A 411 27.43 9.98 10.47
CA ASP A 411 27.56 8.67 11.11
C ASP A 411 28.69 8.73 12.15
N ARG A 412 28.34 8.45 13.42
CA ARG A 412 29.26 8.53 14.55
C ARG A 412 30.33 7.43 14.56
N ASN A 413 30.06 6.32 13.88
CA ASN A 413 30.95 5.16 13.81
C ASN A 413 31.99 5.33 12.70
N THR A 414 31.60 5.85 11.54
CA THR A 414 32.51 6.01 10.39
C THR A 414 33.10 7.42 10.28
N CYS A 415 32.52 8.42 10.96
CA CYS A 415 32.87 9.84 10.83
C CYS A 415 32.70 10.41 9.44
N THR A 416 31.76 9.84 8.69
CA THR A 416 31.42 10.27 7.35
C THR A 416 29.94 10.64 7.25
N GLN A 417 29.62 11.44 6.25
CA GLN A 417 28.26 11.77 5.85
C GLN A 417 28.15 11.65 4.35
N ILE A 418 26.96 11.31 3.87
CA ILE A 418 26.67 11.28 2.44
C ILE A 418 26.25 12.67 2.01
N VAL A 419 26.90 13.15 0.96
CA VAL A 419 26.52 14.32 0.19
C VAL A 419 25.80 13.84 -1.06
N ALA A 420 24.57 14.29 -1.28
CA ALA A 420 23.86 14.04 -2.53
C ALA A 420 23.85 15.29 -3.41
N THR A 421 24.12 15.10 -4.70
CA THR A 421 24.02 16.12 -5.75
C THR A 421 23.31 15.55 -6.96
N CYS A 422 22.86 16.41 -7.88
CA CYS A 422 22.35 15.97 -9.18
C CYS A 422 23.44 16.11 -10.24
N VAL A 423 23.70 15.04 -10.98
CA VAL A 423 24.64 15.03 -12.11
C VAL A 423 23.95 14.40 -13.30
N SER A 424 23.82 15.16 -14.40
CA SER A 424 23.17 14.70 -15.63
C SER A 424 21.76 14.11 -15.40
N GLY A 425 20.99 14.74 -14.52
CA GLY A 425 19.61 14.33 -14.20
C GLY A 425 19.47 13.10 -13.30
N THR A 426 20.57 12.62 -12.71
CA THR A 426 20.58 11.50 -11.75
C THR A 426 21.14 11.96 -10.41
N LEU A 427 20.50 11.54 -9.31
CA LEU A 427 21.04 11.78 -7.97
C LEU A 427 22.28 10.90 -7.74
N VAL A 428 23.38 11.50 -7.33
CA VAL A 428 24.64 10.83 -7.03
C VAL A 428 25.09 11.14 -5.62
N SER A 429 25.77 10.18 -5.00
CA SER A 429 26.31 10.31 -3.64
C SER A 429 27.83 10.42 -3.64
N GLU A 430 28.36 11.30 -2.80
CA GLU A 430 29.77 11.33 -2.39
C GLU A 430 29.85 11.17 -0.87
N GLU A 431 30.70 10.26 -0.39
CA GLU A 431 30.97 10.11 1.04
C GLU A 431 32.08 11.08 1.45
N VAL A 432 31.75 12.02 2.36
CA VAL A 432 32.69 13.05 2.81
C VAL A 432 32.88 12.98 4.33
N PRO A 433 34.05 13.37 4.86
CA PRO A 433 34.26 13.51 6.30
C PRO A 433 33.27 14.49 6.93
N CYS A 434 32.85 14.23 8.16
CA CYS A 434 31.99 15.17 8.89
C CYS A 434 32.74 16.48 9.20
N SER A 435 32.01 17.60 9.17
CA SER A 435 32.55 18.91 9.53
C SER A 435 32.73 19.01 11.05
N PRO A 436 33.75 19.75 11.56
CA PRO A 436 33.87 20.03 12.99
C PRO A 436 32.63 20.72 13.60
N GLU A 437 31.85 21.41 12.76
CA GLU A 437 30.61 22.10 13.13
C GLU A 437 29.41 21.16 13.32
N ASP A 438 29.51 19.90 12.87
CA ASP A 438 28.44 18.90 13.01
C ASP A 438 28.26 18.42 14.47
N GLY A 439 29.06 18.91 15.41
CA GLY A 439 28.88 18.76 16.87
C GLY A 439 29.02 17.34 17.41
N THR A 440 29.19 16.34 16.54
CA THR A 440 29.29 14.93 16.89
C THR A 440 30.74 14.57 17.24
N ARG A 441 30.98 14.25 18.51
CA ARG A 441 32.19 13.51 18.90
C ARG A 441 32.10 12.12 18.25
N CYS A 442 32.86 11.94 17.19
CA CYS A 442 33.18 10.65 16.63
C CYS A 442 33.74 9.71 17.70
N GLU A 443 33.09 8.55 17.90
CA GLU A 443 33.57 7.55 18.85
C GLU A 443 34.66 6.71 18.19
N GLY A 444 35.90 7.18 18.29
CA GLY A 444 37.10 6.37 18.04
C GLY A 444 37.69 6.46 16.63
N GLY A 445 38.61 7.40 16.43
CA GLY A 445 39.52 7.38 15.29
C GLY A 445 40.64 8.40 15.47
N PHE A 446 41.86 7.93 15.75
CA PHE A 446 43.08 8.75 15.70
C PHE A 446 43.12 9.58 14.39
N PRO A 447 43.52 10.86 14.44
CA PRO A 447 43.54 11.68 13.24
C PRO A 447 44.56 11.09 12.25
N LYS A 448 44.08 10.56 11.13
CA LYS A 448 44.89 10.40 9.90
C LYS A 448 45.11 11.79 9.29
N GLY A 449 45.83 12.63 10.01
CA GLY A 449 46.37 13.88 9.51
C GLY A 449 47.83 13.68 9.16
N VAL A 450 48.19 14.11 7.95
CA VAL A 450 49.55 14.18 7.37
C VAL A 450 50.05 12.89 6.70
N MET A 451 49.79 12.79 5.39
CA MET A 451 50.84 12.46 4.40
C MET A 451 50.53 13.21 3.10
N ILE A 452 51.04 14.43 2.99
CA ILE A 452 51.29 15.09 1.70
C ILE A 452 52.61 14.53 1.18
N GLY A 453 52.57 13.94 -0.02
CA GLY A 453 53.68 13.89 -0.99
C GLY A 453 54.89 13.03 -0.64
N LEU A 454 55.04 11.92 -1.35
CA LEU A 454 56.30 11.60 -2.04
C LEU A 454 56.07 10.54 -3.11
N ALA A 455 56.23 10.97 -4.35
CA ALA A 455 56.43 10.11 -5.50
C ALA A 455 57.81 9.43 -5.42
N ALA A 456 57.89 8.25 -6.05
CA ALA A 456 59.09 7.60 -6.58
C ALA A 456 60.18 7.14 -5.59
N ALA A 457 60.13 5.85 -5.24
CA ALA A 457 61.26 4.91 -5.22
C ALA A 457 60.66 3.56 -4.80
N GLY A 458 60.65 2.53 -5.63
CA GLY A 458 61.83 1.69 -5.82
C GLY A 458 61.54 0.37 -5.12
N GLY A 459 61.54 -0.72 -5.89
CA GLY A 459 61.16 -2.04 -5.41
C GLY A 459 62.07 -2.61 -4.32
N ILE A 460 61.75 -3.87 -3.99
CA ILE A 460 62.42 -4.78 -3.06
C ILE A 460 61.80 -4.77 -1.65
N LEU A 461 60.77 -5.60 -1.45
CA LEU A 461 60.77 -6.58 -0.34
C LEU A 461 59.72 -7.69 -0.58
N LEU A 462 59.78 -8.35 -1.75
CA LEU A 462 59.29 -9.71 -1.92
C LEU A 462 60.44 -10.63 -1.61
N LEU A 463 60.44 -11.23 -0.41
CA LEU A 463 61.08 -12.49 0.02
C LEU A 463 61.30 -12.41 1.53
N LEU A 464 60.89 -13.45 2.27
CA LEU A 464 60.75 -13.57 3.74
C LEU A 464 59.35 -13.13 4.19
N LEU A 465 58.34 -14.00 4.31
CA LEU A 465 58.33 -15.26 5.04
C LEU A 465 57.24 -16.18 4.46
N GLY A 466 57.67 -17.16 3.68
CA GLY A 466 56.91 -18.38 3.47
C GLY A 466 57.20 -19.35 4.61
N GLY A 467 56.15 -19.86 5.25
CA GLY A 467 56.25 -20.93 6.24
C GLY A 467 55.32 -20.75 7.43
N GLY A 468 54.03 -21.06 7.27
CA GLY A 468 53.11 -21.08 8.42
C GLY A 468 51.60 -21.10 8.15
N GLY A 469 51.14 -21.32 6.91
CA GLY A 469 49.73 -21.13 6.56
C GLY A 469 48.94 -22.36 6.10
N PHE A 470 49.47 -23.58 6.21
CA PHE A 470 48.83 -24.77 5.61
C PHE A 470 48.12 -25.71 6.61
N LEU A 471 48.07 -25.36 7.91
CA LEU A 471 47.40 -26.18 8.95
C LEU A 471 46.18 -25.54 9.63
N LEU A 472 45.74 -24.35 9.19
CA LEU A 472 44.51 -23.72 9.68
C LEU A 472 43.35 -23.73 8.67
N TYR A 473 43.52 -24.34 7.50
CA TYR A 473 42.52 -24.34 6.42
C TYR A 473 41.63 -25.60 6.37
N ARG A 474 41.70 -26.53 7.35
CA ARG A 474 40.95 -27.81 7.28
C ARG A 474 40.06 -28.14 8.50
N SER A 475 39.83 -27.22 9.44
CA SER A 475 39.04 -27.52 10.65
C SER A 475 37.77 -26.67 10.88
N ARG A 476 37.32 -25.87 9.89
CA ARG A 476 36.08 -25.06 10.02
C ARG A 476 34.95 -25.41 9.04
N MET A 477 34.96 -26.61 8.47
CA MET A 477 33.80 -27.20 7.82
C MET A 477 33.13 -28.19 8.78
N ARG A 478 32.23 -27.68 9.61
CA ARG A 478 31.10 -28.44 10.14
C ARG A 478 29.84 -27.62 9.90
N PRO A 479 28.73 -28.26 9.47
CA PRO A 479 27.53 -27.57 9.05
C PRO A 479 26.97 -26.77 10.23
N ALA A 480 26.66 -25.49 9.96
CA ALA A 480 25.86 -24.69 10.86
C ALA A 480 24.54 -25.45 11.11
N ALA A 481 24.26 -25.71 12.39
CA ALA A 481 22.93 -26.09 12.81
C ALA A 481 21.96 -25.01 12.33
N LYS A 482 20.86 -25.44 11.70
CA LYS A 482 19.73 -24.57 11.34
C LYS A 482 19.38 -23.74 12.58
N GLY A 483 19.62 -22.43 12.50
CA GLY A 483 18.94 -21.48 13.36
C GLY A 483 17.55 -21.31 12.76
N ASP A 484 16.53 -21.51 13.58
CA ASP A 484 15.15 -21.37 13.19
C ASP A 484 14.91 -19.95 12.66
N GLU A 485 14.56 -19.89 11.38
CA GLU A 485 14.26 -18.70 10.60
C GLU A 485 12.74 -18.55 10.68
N ALA A 486 12.26 -17.72 11.61
CA ALA A 486 10.83 -17.50 11.81
C ALA A 486 10.29 -16.70 10.61
N THR A 487 9.75 -17.41 9.63
CA THR A 487 8.92 -16.81 8.58
C THR A 487 7.52 -16.60 9.15
N ARG A 488 6.73 -15.65 8.61
CA ARG A 488 5.35 -15.40 9.08
C ARG A 488 4.49 -16.68 9.07
N SER A 489 4.82 -17.69 8.24
CA SER A 489 4.15 -19.00 8.30
C SER A 489 4.34 -19.73 9.63
N ASP A 490 5.46 -19.52 10.33
CA ASP A 490 5.72 -20.12 11.64
C ASP A 490 4.89 -19.43 12.74
N TYR A 491 4.75 -18.11 12.67
CA TYR A 491 3.83 -17.35 13.54
C TYR A 491 2.36 -17.74 13.31
N VAL A 492 1.98 -18.01 12.06
CA VAL A 492 0.61 -18.43 11.68
C VAL A 492 0.31 -19.86 12.14
N GLN A 493 1.29 -20.79 12.09
CA GLN A 493 1.14 -22.12 12.69
C GLN A 493 1.04 -22.05 14.22
N GLU A 494 1.75 -21.11 14.86
CA GLU A 494 1.70 -20.94 16.32
C GLU A 494 0.35 -20.33 16.78
N GLU A 495 -0.23 -19.41 16.02
CA GLU A 495 -1.57 -18.86 16.27
C GLU A 495 -2.68 -19.93 16.10
N ALA A 496 -2.55 -20.80 15.10
CA ALA A 496 -3.42 -21.96 14.92
C ALA A 496 -3.31 -22.97 16.09
N ALA A 497 -2.13 -23.12 16.69
CA ALA A 497 -1.89 -24.02 17.82
C ALA A 497 -2.29 -23.44 19.19
N ALA A 498 -2.19 -22.12 19.38
CA ALA A 498 -2.43 -21.46 20.67
C ALA A 498 -3.90 -21.51 21.16
N ASN A 499 -4.86 -21.60 20.23
CA ASN A 499 -6.28 -21.67 20.55
C ASN A 499 -6.75 -23.03 21.12
N ARG A 500 -5.86 -24.02 21.25
CA ARG A 500 -6.19 -25.34 21.83
C ARG A 500 -6.43 -25.33 23.35
N ARG A 501 -6.25 -24.20 24.04
CA ARG A 501 -6.43 -24.09 25.50
C ARG A 501 -7.61 -23.22 25.90
N LYS A 502 -8.85 -23.61 25.54
CA LYS A 502 -10.06 -23.45 26.39
C LYS A 502 -11.30 -24.12 25.77
N GLN A 503 -11.57 -25.32 26.28
CA GLN A 503 -12.85 -25.91 26.69
C GLN A 503 -14.13 -25.92 25.80
N ARG A 504 -14.62 -27.17 25.73
CA ARG A 504 -15.99 -27.75 25.78
C ARG A 504 -16.81 -27.88 24.49
N GLN A 505 -17.37 -29.08 24.38
CA GLN A 505 -17.73 -29.83 23.18
C GLN A 505 -19.26 -29.96 23.06
N SER A 506 -20.00 -28.87 23.24
CA SER A 506 -21.46 -28.92 23.27
C SER A 506 -22.09 -27.60 22.84
N ASP A 507 -21.99 -27.24 21.56
CA ASP A 507 -22.88 -26.26 20.90
C ASP A 507 -22.95 -26.47 19.36
N LEU A 508 -22.58 -27.66 18.86
CA LEU A 508 -22.60 -28.01 17.44
C LEU A 508 -24.00 -28.42 16.95
N VAL A 509 -25.00 -27.53 17.02
CA VAL A 509 -26.16 -27.54 16.10
C VAL A 509 -26.79 -26.14 16.11
N GLN A 510 -26.47 -25.31 15.12
CA GLN A 510 -27.36 -24.20 14.74
C GLN A 510 -27.56 -24.20 13.24
N GLN A 511 -28.83 -24.05 12.86
CA GLN A 511 -29.36 -24.19 11.51
C GLN A 511 -28.92 -22.97 10.68
N ALA A 512 -28.33 -23.23 9.51
CA ALA A 512 -28.02 -22.19 8.54
C ALA A 512 -29.32 -21.56 8.03
N GLU A 513 -29.38 -20.22 8.05
CA GLU A 513 -30.42 -19.45 7.36
C GLU A 513 -30.20 -19.50 5.83
N PRO A 514 -31.27 -19.34 5.04
CA PRO A 514 -31.23 -19.53 3.59
C PRO A 514 -30.23 -18.59 2.92
N SER A 515 -29.39 -19.18 2.07
CA SER A 515 -28.35 -18.49 1.32
C SER A 515 -28.95 -17.53 0.28
N PHE A 516 -28.20 -16.48 -0.09
CA PHE A 516 -28.49 -15.53 -1.19
C PHE A 516 -28.97 -16.17 -2.51
N TRP A 517 -28.71 -17.47 -2.72
CA TRP A 517 -29.20 -18.24 -3.86
C TRP A 517 -30.61 -18.79 -3.71
N GLU A 518 -31.14 -19.00 -2.50
CA GLU A 518 -32.54 -19.42 -2.34
C GLU A 518 -33.53 -18.28 -2.66
N GLU A 519 -33.12 -17.02 -2.52
CA GLU A 519 -33.94 -15.86 -2.91
C GLU A 519 -33.79 -15.55 -4.42
N ALA A 520 -32.60 -15.74 -5.00
CA ALA A 520 -32.41 -15.63 -6.45
C ALA A 520 -33.09 -16.80 -7.22
N GLU A 521 -33.09 -18.02 -6.68
CA GLU A 521 -33.75 -19.19 -7.27
C GLU A 521 -35.28 -19.21 -7.00
N ALA A 522 -35.78 -18.54 -5.96
CA ALA A 522 -37.23 -18.41 -5.75
C ALA A 522 -37.92 -17.59 -6.86
N ASP A 523 -37.19 -16.66 -7.48
CA ASP A 523 -37.65 -15.91 -8.65
C ASP A 523 -37.43 -16.67 -9.98
N GLU A 524 -36.68 -17.78 -9.99
CA GLU A 524 -36.43 -18.61 -11.18
C GLU A 524 -37.62 -19.50 -11.58
N ALA A 525 -38.64 -19.65 -10.72
CA ALA A 525 -39.77 -20.51 -11.01
C ALA A 525 -40.68 -19.99 -12.15
N GLU A 526 -40.54 -18.74 -12.63
CA GLU A 526 -41.37 -18.24 -13.74
C GLU A 526 -40.64 -17.62 -14.95
N THR A 527 -39.34 -17.33 -14.94
CA THR A 527 -38.65 -16.86 -16.16
C THR A 527 -37.19 -17.27 -16.21
N GLY A 528 -36.82 -18.08 -17.21
CA GLY A 528 -35.44 -18.56 -17.44
C GLY A 528 -34.45 -17.49 -17.92
N GLU A 529 -34.20 -16.46 -17.11
CA GLU A 529 -33.15 -15.46 -17.35
C GLU A 529 -31.92 -15.77 -16.48
N SER A 530 -30.77 -16.01 -17.13
CA SER A 530 -29.46 -16.10 -16.50
C SER A 530 -29.13 -14.81 -15.73
N THR A 531 -28.42 -14.91 -14.61
CA THR A 531 -27.86 -13.76 -13.88
C THR A 531 -26.99 -12.92 -14.81
N HIS A 532 -27.49 -11.76 -15.22
CA HIS A 532 -26.83 -10.85 -16.16
C HIS A 532 -26.07 -9.76 -15.42
N VAL A 533 -24.82 -9.53 -15.82
CA VAL A 533 -24.04 -8.37 -15.37
C VAL A 533 -24.59 -7.10 -16.02
N LEU A 534 -24.96 -6.12 -15.21
CA LEU A 534 -25.28 -4.78 -15.69
C LEU A 534 -24.00 -3.95 -15.74
N VAL A 535 -23.63 -3.50 -16.93
CA VAL A 535 -22.64 -2.43 -17.11
C VAL A 535 -23.41 -1.12 -17.01
N ASP A 536 -23.12 -0.33 -15.98
CA ASP A 536 -23.78 0.96 -15.76
C ASP A 536 -23.42 1.90 -16.92
N GLN A 537 -24.42 2.33 -17.70
CA GLN A 537 -24.19 3.04 -18.97
C GLN A 537 -24.06 4.55 -18.82
N ASP A 538 -24.32 5.11 -17.64
CA ASP A 538 -24.42 6.56 -17.45
C ASP A 538 -23.42 7.08 -16.39
N TYR A 539 -22.19 7.40 -16.83
CA TYR A 539 -21.23 8.26 -16.13
C TYR A 539 -20.47 9.22 -17.06
#